data_AF-A0A1S2T211-F1
#
_entry.id   AF-A0A1S2T211-F1
#
_cell.length_a   1.000
_cell.length_b   1.000
_cell.length_c   1.000
_cell.angle_alpha   90.00
_cell.angle_beta   90.00
_cell.angle_gamma   90.00
#
_symmetry.space_group_name_H-M   'P 1'
#
loop_
_entity.id
_entity.type
_entity.pdbx_description
1 polymer ?
#
loop_
_entity_poly.entity_id
_entity_poly.type
_entity_poly.pdbx_seq_one_letter_code
_entity_poly.pdbx_strand_id
1 'polypeptide(L)'
;MIDLGVSKLALIAVVALVVVGPERLPKVARMAGNLFGRAQRYMADVKSEVNRQMEIEEFKKFREESVSALKEVENSIHSVASEASANLTDQADIFETSFEKPPLDEKEVLRKTKRQGRNSWGVRRAARPIWFKRSSGLRTRVQSGAARMKRFHHSAPK
;
A
#
# COMPACT_ATOMS: atom_id res chain seq x y z
N MET A 1 6.14 -21.50 -33.00
CA MET A 1 6.64 -22.08 -31.74
C MET A 1 7.51 -21.04 -31.04
N ILE A 2 6.89 -20.19 -30.22
CA ILE A 2 7.61 -19.34 -29.30
C ILE A 2 7.85 -20.24 -28.08
N ASP A 3 9.02 -20.87 -28.04
CA ASP A 3 9.40 -21.82 -27.00
C ASP A 3 9.76 -21.04 -25.72
N LEU A 4 8.76 -20.36 -25.15
CA LEU A 4 8.82 -19.58 -23.91
C LEU A 4 8.79 -20.52 -22.70
N GLY A 5 9.78 -21.40 -22.60
CA GLY A 5 9.97 -22.18 -21.40
C GLY A 5 10.28 -21.29 -20.19
N VAL A 6 10.01 -21.80 -18.99
CA VAL A 6 10.29 -21.14 -17.70
C VAL A 6 11.72 -20.59 -17.63
N SER A 7 12.68 -21.30 -18.22
CA SER A 7 14.11 -20.91 -18.27
C SER A 7 14.36 -19.58 -18.99
N LYS A 8 13.68 -19.32 -20.12
CA LYS A 8 13.84 -18.06 -20.87
C LYS A 8 13.20 -16.89 -20.14
N LEU A 9 12.07 -17.11 -19.48
CA LEU A 9 11.45 -16.09 -18.62
C LEU A 9 12.33 -15.75 -17.42
N ALA A 10 12.93 -16.76 -16.78
CA ALA A 10 13.89 -16.55 -15.69
C ALA A 10 15.10 -15.71 -16.15
N LEU A 11 15.66 -15.99 -17.33
CA LEU A 11 16.77 -15.22 -17.89
C LEU A 11 16.39 -13.75 -18.13
N ILE A 12 15.20 -13.49 -18.68
CA ILE A 12 14.70 -12.12 -18.88
C ILE A 12 14.53 -11.41 -17.52
N ALA A 13 14.01 -12.10 -16.51
CA ALA A 13 13.86 -11.53 -15.17
C ALA A 13 15.21 -11.15 -14.53
N VAL A 14 16.25 -11.97 -14.72
CA VAL A 14 17.61 -11.66 -14.27
C VAL A 14 18.17 -10.44 -15.01
N VAL A 15 18.04 -10.38 -16.35
CA VAL A 15 18.49 -9.22 -17.13
C VAL A 15 17.75 -7.95 -16.70
N ALA A 16 16.44 -8.04 -16.46
CA ALA A 16 15.63 -6.92 -15.98
C ALA A 16 16.10 -6.43 -14.60
N LEU A 17 16.45 -7.33 -13.68
CA LEU A 17 17.02 -6.99 -12.37
C LEU A 17 18.33 -6.22 -12.51
N VAL A 18 19.22 -6.63 -13.42
CA VAL A 18 20.52 -5.97 -13.62
C VAL A 18 20.35 -4.59 -14.27
N VAL A 19 19.52 -4.48 -15.30
CA VAL A 19 19.39 -3.25 -16.09
C VAL A 19 18.54 -2.20 -15.38
N VAL A 20 17.39 -2.60 -14.85
CA VAL A 20 16.43 -1.68 -14.18
C VAL A 20 16.81 -1.46 -12.73
N GLY A 21 17.40 -2.47 -12.09
CA GLY A 21 17.70 -2.50 -10.66
C GLY A 21 16.51 -3.00 -9.82
N PRO A 22 16.79 -3.74 -8.72
CA PRO A 22 15.76 -4.32 -7.86
C PRO A 22 14.85 -3.27 -7.19
N GLU A 23 15.35 -2.06 -6.94
CA GLU A 23 14.57 -0.98 -6.31
C GLU A 23 13.50 -0.39 -7.24
N ARG A 24 13.72 -0.46 -8.57
CA ARG A 24 12.88 0.21 -9.57
C ARG A 24 11.93 -0.75 -10.29
N LEU A 25 12.32 -2.02 -10.40
CA LEU A 25 11.49 -3.09 -10.99
C LEU A 25 10.07 -3.17 -10.39
N PRO A 26 9.83 -3.14 -9.06
CA PRO A 26 8.47 -3.20 -8.51
C PRO A 26 7.62 -1.99 -8.91
N LYS A 27 8.23 -0.82 -9.10
CA LYS A 27 7.52 0.38 -9.58
C LYS A 27 7.08 0.22 -11.04
N VAL A 28 7.95 -0.33 -11.89
CA VAL A 28 7.64 -0.60 -13.30
C VAL A 28 6.59 -1.70 -13.43
N ALA A 29 6.72 -2.80 -12.70
CA ALA A 29 5.75 -3.90 -12.69
C ALA A 29 4.35 -3.42 -12.29
N ARG A 30 4.24 -2.57 -11.24
CA ARG A 30 2.98 -1.95 -10.84
C ARG A 30 2.39 -1.08 -11.96
N MET A 31 3.21 -0.30 -12.64
CA MET A 31 2.76 0.58 -13.72
C MET A 31 2.27 -0.24 -14.93
N ALA A 32 3.06 -1.24 -15.35
CA ALA A 32 2.71 -2.16 -16.41
C ALA A 32 1.41 -2.92 -16.09
N GLY A 33 1.29 -3.47 -14.88
CA GLY A 33 0.09 -4.18 -14.44
C GLY A 33 -1.17 -3.30 -14.43
N ASN A 34 -1.04 -2.04 -14.01
CA ASN A 34 -2.19 -1.11 -13.99
C ASN A 34 -2.66 -0.72 -15.41
N LEU A 35 -1.72 -0.64 -16.37
CA LEU A 35 -2.01 -0.42 -17.79
C LEU A 35 -2.64 -1.66 -18.42
N PHE A 36 -2.07 -2.84 -18.17
CA PHE A 36 -2.55 -4.10 -18.70
C PHE A 36 -3.96 -4.44 -18.19
N GLY A 37 -4.19 -4.23 -16.88
CA GLY A 37 -5.50 -4.44 -16.27
C GLY A 37 -6.58 -3.50 -16.83
N ARG A 38 -6.21 -2.28 -17.25
CA ARG A 38 -7.12 -1.39 -17.98
C ARG A 38 -7.40 -1.90 -19.38
N ALA A 39 -6.36 -2.26 -20.14
CA ALA A 39 -6.49 -2.79 -21.50
C ALA A 39 -7.39 -4.04 -21.54
N GLN A 40 -7.22 -4.96 -20.59
CA GLN A 40 -8.06 -6.15 -20.48
C GLN A 40 -9.54 -5.82 -20.28
N ARG A 41 -9.86 -4.79 -19.48
CA ARG A 41 -11.25 -4.32 -19.30
C ARG A 41 -11.84 -3.78 -20.60
N TYR A 42 -11.08 -2.96 -21.32
CA TYR A 42 -11.52 -2.46 -22.64
C TYR A 42 -11.74 -3.60 -23.64
N MET A 43 -10.86 -4.61 -23.65
CA MET A 43 -11.06 -5.78 -24.51
C MET A 43 -12.30 -6.59 -24.10
N ALA A 44 -12.63 -6.67 -22.81
CA ALA A 44 -13.84 -7.34 -22.36
C ALA A 44 -15.12 -6.62 -22.85
N ASP A 45 -15.12 -5.28 -22.80
CA ASP A 45 -16.22 -4.45 -23.28
C ASP A 45 -16.36 -4.52 -24.82
N VAL A 46 -15.26 -4.51 -25.55
CA VAL A 46 -15.28 -4.68 -27.02
C VAL A 46 -15.68 -6.10 -27.41
N LYS A 47 -15.24 -7.12 -26.65
CA LYS A 47 -15.63 -8.50 -26.89
C LYS A 47 -17.11 -8.73 -26.67
N SER A 48 -17.76 -8.06 -25.70
CA SER A 48 -19.20 -8.20 -25.48
C SER A 48 -20.04 -7.58 -26.61
N GLU A 49 -19.56 -6.50 -27.22
CA GLU A 49 -20.19 -5.87 -28.39
C GLU A 49 -19.96 -6.69 -29.68
N VAL A 50 -18.73 -7.18 -29.90
CA VAL A 50 -18.33 -7.90 -31.13
C VAL A 50 -18.79 -9.37 -31.14
N ASN A 51 -18.89 -10.02 -29.96
CA ASN A 51 -19.43 -11.39 -29.84
C ASN A 51 -20.91 -11.49 -30.23
N ARG A 52 -21.59 -10.35 -30.44
CA ARG A 52 -22.94 -10.29 -30.97
C ARG A 52 -23.01 -10.29 -32.51
N GLN A 53 -21.87 -10.12 -33.21
CA GLN A 53 -21.84 -9.87 -34.66
C GLN A 53 -20.83 -10.70 -35.48
N MET A 54 -19.91 -11.47 -34.88
CA MET A 54 -18.89 -12.25 -35.63
C MET A 54 -18.84 -13.76 -35.30
N GLU A 55 -18.48 -14.54 -36.32
CA GLU A 55 -18.53 -16.00 -36.43
C GLU A 55 -17.79 -16.77 -35.31
N ILE A 56 -18.45 -17.82 -34.84
CA ILE A 56 -18.18 -18.54 -33.58
C ILE A 56 -17.06 -19.60 -33.71
N GLU A 57 -16.53 -19.85 -34.91
CA GLU A 57 -15.67 -21.02 -35.15
C GLU A 57 -14.16 -20.72 -35.06
N GLU A 58 -13.68 -19.58 -35.55
CA GLU A 58 -12.25 -19.21 -35.47
C GLU A 58 -11.85 -18.78 -34.05
N PHE A 59 -12.74 -18.07 -33.34
CA PHE A 59 -12.51 -17.70 -31.94
C PHE A 59 -12.56 -18.91 -31.00
N LYS A 60 -13.31 -19.97 -31.33
CA LYS A 60 -13.31 -21.21 -30.55
C LYS A 60 -11.97 -21.93 -30.63
N LYS A 61 -11.41 -22.07 -31.84
CA LYS A 61 -10.08 -22.66 -32.04
C LYS A 61 -8.98 -21.84 -31.34
N PHE A 62 -8.99 -20.52 -31.53
CA PHE A 62 -8.03 -19.64 -30.83
C PHE A 62 -8.19 -19.69 -29.32
N ARG A 63 -9.43 -19.82 -28.80
CA ARG A 63 -9.69 -19.99 -27.38
C ARG A 63 -9.21 -21.34 -26.86
N GLU A 64 -9.45 -22.44 -27.57
CA GLU A 64 -8.96 -23.77 -27.18
C GLU A 64 -7.43 -23.82 -27.16
N GLU A 65 -6.77 -23.25 -28.17
CA GLU A 65 -5.31 -23.15 -28.25
C GLU A 65 -4.74 -22.21 -27.17
N SER A 66 -5.42 -21.10 -26.89
CA SER A 66 -5.04 -20.22 -25.78
C SER A 66 -5.26 -20.90 -24.42
N VAL A 67 -6.36 -21.64 -24.25
CA VAL A 67 -6.68 -22.32 -22.98
C VAL A 67 -5.71 -23.46 -22.69
N SER A 68 -5.28 -24.22 -23.71
CA SER A 68 -4.26 -25.26 -23.53
C SER A 68 -2.90 -24.65 -23.15
N ALA A 69 -2.47 -23.59 -23.82
CA ALA A 69 -1.25 -22.86 -23.49
C ALA A 69 -1.31 -22.24 -22.08
N LEU A 70 -2.47 -21.68 -21.69
CA LEU A 70 -2.68 -21.12 -20.36
C LEU A 70 -2.64 -22.19 -19.26
N LYS A 71 -3.17 -23.40 -19.51
CA LYS A 71 -3.10 -24.52 -18.55
C LYS A 71 -1.66 -25.00 -18.33
N GLU A 72 -0.85 -25.03 -19.39
CA GLU A 72 0.58 -25.38 -19.28
C GLU A 72 1.36 -24.31 -18.48
N VAL A 73 1.03 -23.03 -18.70
CA VAL A 73 1.54 -21.91 -17.92
C VAL A 73 1.07 -21.98 -16.46
N GLU A 74 -0.20 -22.34 -16.20
CA GLU A 74 -0.73 -22.49 -14.85
C GLU A 74 -0.01 -23.60 -14.06
N ASN A 75 0.19 -24.77 -14.69
CA ASN A 75 0.93 -25.87 -14.07
C ASN A 75 2.39 -25.50 -13.76
N SER A 76 3.06 -24.80 -14.68
CA SER A 76 4.44 -24.34 -14.46
C SER A 76 4.54 -23.19 -13.46
N ILE A 77 3.55 -22.30 -13.40
CA ILE A 77 3.46 -21.28 -12.35
C ILE A 77 3.20 -21.92 -11.00
N HIS A 78 2.35 -22.95 -10.90
CA HIS A 78 2.06 -23.62 -9.64
C HIS A 78 3.30 -24.33 -9.08
N SER A 79 4.08 -25.01 -9.92
CA SER A 79 5.36 -25.61 -9.50
C SER A 79 6.36 -24.56 -9.06
N VAL A 80 6.54 -23.49 -9.85
CA VAL A 80 7.44 -22.37 -9.51
C VAL A 80 6.98 -21.62 -8.25
N ALA A 81 5.69 -21.44 -8.04
CA ALA A 81 5.15 -20.77 -6.86
C ALA A 81 5.36 -21.61 -5.59
N SER A 82 5.17 -22.93 -5.69
CA SER A 82 5.47 -23.85 -4.59
C SER A 82 6.96 -23.82 -4.24
N GLU A 83 7.84 -23.93 -5.25
CA GLU A 83 9.28 -23.85 -5.05
C GLU A 83 9.73 -22.48 -4.52
N ALA A 84 9.18 -21.38 -5.05
CA ALA A 84 9.47 -20.03 -4.58
C ALA A 84 9.00 -19.82 -3.14
N SER A 85 7.82 -20.31 -2.76
CA SER A 85 7.33 -20.22 -1.38
C SER A 85 8.20 -20.99 -0.39
N ALA A 86 8.69 -22.18 -0.76
CA ALA A 86 9.60 -22.96 0.07
C ALA A 86 10.93 -22.24 0.25
N ASN A 87 11.56 -21.79 -0.84
CA ASN A 87 12.84 -21.07 -0.81
C ASN A 87 12.73 -19.69 -0.11
N LEU A 88 11.61 -18.98 -0.28
CA LEU A 88 11.37 -17.70 0.40
C LEU A 88 11.11 -17.90 1.89
N THR A 89 10.48 -18.99 2.32
CA THR A 89 10.26 -19.29 3.74
C THR A 89 11.60 -19.56 4.43
N ASP A 90 12.45 -20.42 3.85
CA ASP A 90 13.80 -20.68 4.37
C ASP A 90 14.66 -19.41 4.38
N GLN A 91 14.58 -18.58 3.34
CA GLN A 91 15.35 -17.34 3.29
C GLN A 91 14.78 -16.24 4.20
N ALA A 92 13.46 -16.23 4.44
CA ALA A 92 12.81 -15.34 5.40
C ALA A 92 13.18 -15.69 6.83
N ASP A 93 13.29 -16.98 7.19
CA ASP A 93 13.75 -17.41 8.52
C ASP A 93 15.23 -17.03 8.75
N ILE A 94 16.08 -17.12 7.72
CA ILE A 94 17.48 -16.67 7.78
C ILE A 94 17.57 -15.13 7.87
N PHE A 95 16.67 -14.42 7.19
CA PHE A 95 16.62 -12.96 7.23
C PHE A 95 16.05 -12.43 8.56
N GLU A 96 15.01 -13.07 9.11
CA GLU A 96 14.43 -12.76 10.43
C GLU A 96 15.44 -13.01 11.56
N THR A 97 16.19 -14.11 11.51
CA THR A 97 17.25 -14.41 12.49
C THR A 97 18.45 -13.45 12.38
N SER A 98 18.77 -12.98 11.17
CA SER A 98 19.77 -11.92 10.96
C SER A 98 19.28 -10.52 11.37
N PHE A 99 17.97 -10.36 11.57
CA PHE A 99 17.30 -9.15 12.02
C PHE A 99 16.66 -9.33 13.41
N GLU A 100 17.29 -10.14 14.27
CA GLU A 100 17.02 -10.11 15.72
C GLU A 100 17.21 -8.66 16.19
N LYS A 101 16.08 -7.96 16.32
CA LYS A 101 16.02 -6.66 16.95
C LYS A 101 16.61 -6.85 18.35
N PRO A 102 17.65 -6.10 18.75
CA PRO A 102 18.04 -6.09 20.15
C PRO A 102 16.81 -5.75 20.99
N PRO A 103 16.64 -6.34 22.19
CA PRO A 103 15.45 -6.14 22.99
C PRO A 103 15.21 -4.64 23.16
N LEU A 104 14.04 -4.18 22.72
CA LEU A 104 13.67 -2.78 22.79
C LEU A 104 13.74 -2.35 24.27
N ASP A 105 14.65 -1.42 24.59
CA ASP A 105 14.72 -0.84 25.93
C ASP A 105 13.45 0.00 26.16
N GLU A 106 12.43 -0.63 26.75
CA GLU A 106 11.14 -0.01 27.09
C GLU A 106 11.32 1.32 27.82
N LYS A 107 12.38 1.45 28.63
CA LYS A 107 12.68 2.67 29.38
C LYS A 107 13.08 3.82 28.46
N GLU A 108 13.77 3.53 27.36
CA GLU A 108 14.16 4.53 26.37
C GLU A 108 12.96 4.97 25.51
N VAL A 109 12.11 4.03 25.11
CA VAL A 109 10.86 4.34 24.40
C VAL A 109 9.95 5.24 25.26
N LEU A 110 9.78 4.90 26.54
CA LEU A 110 9.01 5.71 27.49
C LEU A 110 9.61 7.11 27.73
N ARG A 111 10.94 7.24 27.73
CA ARG A 111 11.62 8.55 27.82
C ARG A 111 11.37 9.41 26.58
N LYS A 112 11.36 8.80 25.38
CA LYS A 112 11.14 9.48 24.11
C LYS A 112 9.69 9.92 23.92
N THR A 113 8.72 9.12 24.38
CA THR A 113 7.30 9.49 24.36
C THR A 113 6.99 10.58 25.39
N LYS A 114 7.64 10.59 26.57
CA LYS A 114 7.53 11.70 27.54
C LYS A 114 8.01 13.04 27.00
N ARG A 115 8.93 13.04 26.02
CA ARG A 115 9.39 14.27 25.32
C ARG A 115 8.36 14.84 24.34
N GLN A 116 7.33 14.08 23.96
CA GLN A 116 6.26 14.53 23.06
C GLN A 116 5.22 15.38 23.84
N GLY A 117 5.68 16.38 24.58
CA GLY A 117 4.83 17.46 25.11
C GLY A 117 4.33 18.38 23.98
N ARG A 118 3.71 19.52 24.33
CA ARG A 118 3.09 20.55 23.45
C ARG A 118 3.84 20.92 22.15
N ASN A 119 5.11 20.51 22.03
CA ASN A 119 5.99 20.74 20.90
C ASN A 119 6.00 19.59 19.87
N SER A 120 5.22 18.52 20.04
CA SER A 120 5.11 17.46 19.03
C SER A 120 4.47 17.99 17.75
N TRP A 121 5.05 17.61 16.60
CA TRP A 121 4.62 18.07 15.29
C TRP A 121 3.15 17.73 14.98
N GLY A 122 2.66 16.61 15.51
CA GLY A 122 1.24 16.24 15.44
C GLY A 122 0.31 17.21 16.17
N VAL A 123 0.69 17.62 17.39
CA VAL A 123 -0.08 18.60 18.18
C VAL A 123 -0.06 19.98 17.52
N ARG A 124 1.05 20.35 16.87
CA ARG A 124 1.16 21.60 16.08
C ARG A 124 0.25 21.62 14.85
N ARG A 125 0.08 20.48 14.16
CA ARG A 125 -0.81 20.36 12.99
C ARG A 125 -2.29 20.28 13.35
N ALA A 126 -2.63 19.65 14.48
CA ALA A 126 -4.01 19.56 14.96
C ALA A 126 -4.50 20.87 15.63
N ALA A 127 -3.61 21.83 15.88
CA ALA A 127 -3.98 23.11 16.49
C ALA A 127 -4.80 23.97 15.51
N ARG A 128 -6.11 24.08 15.76
CA ARG A 128 -6.98 25.00 15.00
C ARG A 128 -6.46 26.45 15.08
N PRO A 129 -6.37 27.19 13.95
CA PRO A 129 -5.92 28.59 13.92
C PRO A 129 -6.74 29.51 14.83
N ILE A 130 -6.13 30.59 15.31
CA ILE A 130 -6.77 31.54 16.24
C ILE A 130 -7.93 32.29 15.57
N TRP A 131 -7.81 32.63 14.28
CA TRP A 131 -8.88 33.28 13.52
C TRP A 131 -10.15 32.43 13.48
N PHE A 132 -10.02 31.12 13.28
CA PHE A 132 -11.14 30.18 13.22
C PHE A 132 -11.84 30.05 14.57
N LYS A 133 -11.08 30.01 15.67
CA LYS A 133 -11.67 29.98 17.02
C LYS A 133 -12.43 31.26 17.35
N ARG A 134 -11.97 32.42 16.85
CA ARG A 134 -12.64 33.72 17.03
C ARG A 134 -13.91 33.83 16.20
N SER A 135 -13.92 33.31 14.97
CA SER A 135 -15.10 33.33 14.11
C SER A 135 -16.19 32.35 14.56
N SER A 136 -15.81 31.18 15.09
CA SER A 136 -16.76 30.16 15.53
C SER A 136 -17.24 30.34 16.98
N GLY A 137 -16.95 31.47 17.63
CA GLY A 137 -17.38 31.76 19.01
C GLY A 137 -16.78 30.86 20.09
N LEU A 138 -15.72 30.09 19.79
CA LEU A 138 -15.09 29.20 20.75
C LEU A 138 -14.27 30.01 21.76
N ARG A 139 -14.56 29.86 23.07
CA ARG A 139 -13.81 30.53 24.14
C ARG A 139 -12.33 30.11 24.13
N THR A 140 -11.45 31.04 23.83
CA THR A 140 -9.99 30.78 23.72
C THR A 140 -9.24 30.90 25.05
N ARG A 141 -9.86 31.47 26.09
CA ARG A 141 -9.28 31.61 27.43
C ARG A 141 -10.23 31.01 28.47
N VAL A 142 -9.66 30.28 29.41
CA VAL A 142 -10.36 29.82 30.61
C VAL A 142 -10.32 30.95 31.64
N GLN A 143 -11.47 31.36 32.18
CA GLN A 143 -11.49 32.30 33.30
C GLN A 143 -10.94 31.60 34.55
N SER A 144 -9.90 32.17 35.16
CA SER A 144 -9.37 31.67 36.44
C SER A 144 -10.44 31.74 37.52
N GLY A 145 -10.35 30.88 38.55
CA GLY A 145 -11.32 30.84 39.65
C GLY A 145 -11.54 32.21 40.31
N ALA A 146 -10.48 32.99 40.50
CA ALA A 146 -10.55 34.35 41.03
C ALA A 146 -11.32 35.33 40.12
N ALA A 147 -11.18 35.20 38.80
CA ALA A 147 -11.91 36.04 37.84
C ALA A 147 -13.41 35.73 37.80
N ARG A 148 -13.81 34.50 38.17
CA ARG A 148 -15.22 34.14 38.36
C ARG A 148 -15.78 34.77 39.64
N MET A 149 -15.04 34.69 40.75
CA MET A 149 -15.46 35.28 42.03
C MET A 149 -15.65 36.81 41.92
N LYS A 150 -14.77 37.53 41.21
CA LYS A 150 -14.89 38.98 41.01
C LYS A 150 -16.21 39.42 40.36
N ARG A 151 -16.87 38.54 39.58
CA ARG A 151 -18.13 38.85 38.89
C ARG A 151 -19.38 38.69 39.78
N PHE A 152 -19.27 37.98 40.90
CA PHE A 152 -20.42 37.61 41.74
C PHE A 152 -20.37 38.17 43.17
N HIS A 153 -19.47 39.13 43.46
CA HIS A 153 -19.58 39.87 44.71
C HIS A 153 -20.80 40.79 44.63
N HIS A 154 -21.85 40.42 45.35
CA HIS A 154 -22.93 41.35 45.69
C HIS A 154 -22.33 42.38 46.65
N SER A 155 -22.45 43.67 46.33
CA SER A 155 -22.17 44.72 47.31
C SER A 155 -23.17 44.55 48.46
N ALA A 156 -22.69 44.14 49.63
CA ALA A 156 -23.53 44.11 50.82
C ALA A 156 -24.09 45.53 51.04
N PRO A 157 -25.41 45.71 51.18
CA PRO A 157 -25.96 47.01 51.55
C PRO A 157 -25.45 47.36 52.95
N LYS A 158 -24.95 48.59 53.10
CA LYS A 158 -24.57 49.18 54.40
C LYS A 158 -25.79 49.55 55.21
#